data_AF-A0A5U1JGJ4-F1
#
_entry.id   AF-A0A5U1JGJ4-F1
#
_cell.length_a   1.000
_cell.length_b   1.000
_cell.length_c   1.000
_cell.angle_alpha   90.00
_cell.angle_beta   90.00
_cell.angle_gamma   90.00
#
_symmetry.space_group_name_H-M   'P 1'
#
loop_
_entity.id
_entity.type
_entity.pdbx_description
1 polymer ?
#
loop_
_entity_poly.entity_id
_entity_poly.type
_entity_poly.pdbx_seq_one_letter_code
_entity_poly.pdbx_strand_id
1 'polypeptide(L)'
;MDNEKGHNRPGHDGLFKLFLREPDTARDFLAVHLPADIRSQVRLDTLKLEPGSFVDQKLRELHSDVLYSVETAEGHAGYIYCLVEHQSSADRMMAWRMMRYSMAVMDAHLKKGNDTLPVVVPLLFYQGTVRPYPYSTDWMDCFDVPALAREVYSRPWPLVDVSVMEDSDLQSHRRMALLELVQRDIRHRDAASLLLDVVQLIRLAGNTREQVEAVLCYIIYNGMTSESITPFLYELAGEIPEYKELIMGTIAQQLKEEGIQLGLQQGIQQGIEQERLAAQQKLLETAYALLDNGVSLDVVIKSTGLSRETLEQPRH
;
A
#
# COMPACT_ATOMS: atom_id res chain seq x y z
N MET A 1 59.49 -8.43 15.97
CA MET A 1 59.66 -9.83 15.54
C MET A 1 58.32 -10.50 15.81
N ASP A 2 57.45 -10.81 14.86
CA ASP A 2 57.47 -10.66 13.42
C ASP A 2 56.09 -10.25 12.93
N ASN A 3 56.13 -9.34 11.96
CA ASN A 3 54.98 -8.68 11.37
C ASN A 3 54.69 -9.41 10.06
N GLU A 4 54.05 -10.58 10.11
CA GLU A 4 53.54 -11.21 8.90
C GLU A 4 52.28 -10.49 8.45
N LYS A 5 52.51 -9.48 7.59
CA LYS A 5 51.50 -8.93 6.69
C LYS A 5 50.89 -10.10 5.91
N GLY A 6 49.73 -10.57 6.37
CA GLY A 6 48.83 -11.39 5.59
C GLY A 6 48.57 -10.67 4.28
N HIS A 7 49.19 -11.16 3.20
CA HIS A 7 48.88 -10.72 1.86
C HIS A 7 47.40 -10.96 1.65
N ASN A 8 46.62 -9.89 1.51
CA ASN A 8 45.23 -9.95 1.10
C ASN A 8 45.24 -10.52 -0.33
N ARG A 9 45.16 -11.86 -0.44
CA ARG A 9 45.09 -12.53 -1.74
C ARG A 9 43.90 -11.92 -2.48
N PRO A 10 44.04 -11.52 -3.76
CA PRO A 10 42.89 -11.04 -4.53
C PRO A 10 41.81 -12.12 -4.45
N GLY A 11 40.68 -11.79 -3.82
CA GLY A 11 39.61 -12.74 -3.55
C GLY A 11 39.11 -13.35 -4.86
N HIS A 12 38.89 -14.67 -4.88
CA HIS A 12 38.34 -15.38 -6.04
C HIS A 12 37.07 -14.72 -6.61
N ASP A 13 36.29 -14.06 -5.76
CA ASP A 13 35.13 -13.22 -6.08
C ASP A 13 35.45 -12.04 -7.04
N GLY A 14 36.56 -11.33 -6.81
CA GLY A 14 36.94 -10.18 -7.63
C GLY A 14 37.33 -10.54 -9.07
N LEU A 15 37.95 -11.70 -9.26
CA LEU A 15 38.32 -12.20 -10.60
C LEU A 15 37.07 -12.57 -11.40
N PHE A 16 36.13 -13.28 -10.76
CA PHE A 16 34.89 -13.70 -11.40
C PHE A 16 34.05 -12.48 -11.85
N LYS A 17 33.89 -11.49 -10.96
CA LYS A 17 33.22 -10.22 -11.27
C LYS A 17 33.87 -9.45 -12.42
N LEU A 18 35.20 -9.44 -12.47
CA LEU A 18 35.93 -8.74 -13.53
C LEU A 18 35.59 -9.32 -14.91
N PHE A 19 35.58 -10.65 -15.04
CA PHE A 19 35.27 -11.32 -16.30
C PHE A 19 33.80 -11.13 -16.70
N LEU A 20 32.87 -11.37 -15.77
CA LEU A 20 31.44 -11.29 -16.10
C LEU A 20 30.90 -9.87 -16.26
N ARG A 21 31.68 -8.82 -15.98
CA ARG A 21 31.31 -7.44 -16.35
C ARG A 21 31.53 -7.12 -17.84
N GLU A 22 32.30 -7.95 -18.54
CA GLU A 22 32.53 -7.80 -19.97
C GLU A 22 31.39 -8.51 -20.75
N PRO A 23 30.61 -7.79 -21.57
CA PRO A 23 29.42 -8.34 -22.22
C PRO A 23 29.64 -9.57 -23.10
N ASP A 24 30.72 -9.64 -23.87
CA ASP A 24 30.98 -10.80 -24.74
C ASP A 24 31.36 -12.04 -23.92
N THR A 25 32.15 -11.86 -22.87
CA THR A 25 32.50 -12.91 -21.89
C THR A 25 31.26 -13.42 -21.16
N ALA A 26 30.36 -12.51 -20.75
CA ALA A 26 29.08 -12.89 -20.15
C ALA A 26 28.20 -13.64 -21.15
N ARG A 27 28.18 -13.24 -22.42
CA ARG A 27 27.46 -13.94 -23.49
C ARG A 27 27.97 -15.37 -23.66
N ASP A 28 29.28 -15.54 -23.73
CA ASP A 28 29.91 -16.86 -23.86
C ASP A 28 29.61 -17.74 -22.64
N PHE A 29 29.72 -17.18 -21.43
CA PHE A 29 29.38 -17.89 -20.20
C PHE A 29 27.93 -18.39 -20.20
N LEU A 30 26.98 -17.52 -20.55
CA LEU A 30 25.55 -17.87 -20.61
C LEU A 30 25.23 -18.85 -21.74
N ALA A 31 25.88 -18.72 -22.89
CA ALA A 31 25.70 -19.64 -24.02
C ALA A 31 26.11 -21.09 -23.68
N VAL A 32 27.08 -21.25 -22.77
CA VAL A 32 27.59 -22.54 -22.28
C VAL A 32 26.77 -23.08 -21.11
N HIS A 33 26.37 -22.23 -20.16
CA HIS A 33 25.86 -22.67 -18.87
C HIS A 33 24.35 -22.52 -18.66
N LEU A 34 23.64 -21.74 -19.48
CA LEU A 34 22.18 -21.73 -19.42
C LEU A 34 21.63 -23.10 -19.86
N PRO A 35 20.62 -23.64 -19.15
CA PRO A 35 19.85 -24.79 -19.61
C PRO A 35 19.33 -24.58 -21.03
N ALA A 36 19.35 -25.63 -21.86
CA ALA A 36 19.07 -25.52 -23.29
C ALA A 36 17.65 -25.00 -23.61
N ASP A 37 16.69 -25.36 -22.76
CA ASP A 37 15.29 -24.95 -22.76
C ASP A 37 15.09 -23.47 -22.41
N ILE A 38 15.94 -22.91 -21.54
CA ILE A 38 15.96 -21.48 -21.22
C ILE A 38 16.71 -20.71 -22.32
N ARG A 39 17.86 -21.24 -22.76
CA ARG A 39 18.72 -20.60 -23.76
C ARG A 39 17.99 -20.39 -25.09
N SER A 40 17.10 -21.31 -25.48
CA SER A 40 16.29 -21.15 -26.69
C SER A 40 15.23 -20.05 -26.61
N GLN A 41 14.96 -19.51 -25.42
CA GLN A 41 13.94 -18.47 -25.18
C GLN A 41 14.51 -17.05 -25.13
N VAL A 42 15.83 -16.87 -25.25
CA VAL A 42 16.50 -15.55 -25.13
C VAL A 42 17.42 -15.20 -26.29
N ARG A 43 17.56 -13.90 -26.52
CA ARG A 43 18.47 -13.31 -27.51
C ARG A 43 19.73 -12.79 -26.84
N LEU A 44 20.74 -13.65 -26.66
CA LEU A 44 21.97 -13.33 -25.91
C LEU A 44 22.80 -12.17 -26.52
N ASP A 45 22.55 -11.80 -27.77
CA ASP A 45 23.12 -10.62 -28.42
C ASP A 45 22.55 -9.30 -27.86
N THR A 46 21.42 -9.33 -27.17
CA THR A 46 20.81 -8.15 -26.52
C THR A 46 21.23 -7.99 -25.05
N LEU A 47 22.25 -8.72 -24.59
CA LEU A 47 22.68 -8.69 -23.19
C LEU A 47 23.09 -7.27 -22.77
N LYS A 48 22.51 -6.80 -21.68
CA LYS A 48 22.82 -5.50 -21.10
C LYS A 48 23.09 -5.62 -19.60
N LEU A 49 24.27 -5.19 -19.19
CA LEU A 49 24.65 -5.16 -17.77
C LEU A 49 23.77 -4.14 -17.04
N GLU A 50 23.01 -4.59 -16.05
CA GLU A 50 22.19 -3.71 -15.23
C GLU A 50 23.02 -3.19 -14.03
N PRO A 51 22.87 -1.91 -13.64
CA PRO A 51 23.60 -1.35 -12.52
C PRO A 51 23.34 -2.14 -11.23
N GLY A 52 24.36 -2.38 -10.40
CA GLY A 52 24.17 -2.99 -9.06
C GLY A 52 23.28 -2.17 -8.10
N SER A 53 22.88 -0.96 -8.49
CA SER A 53 21.87 -0.13 -7.82
C SER A 53 20.44 -0.38 -8.30
N PHE A 54 20.22 -1.28 -9.26
CA PHE A 54 18.90 -1.67 -9.75
C PHE A 54 18.07 -2.25 -8.60
N VAL A 55 18.73 -2.91 -7.66
CA VAL A 55 18.11 -3.44 -6.46
C VAL A 55 18.50 -2.54 -5.27
N ASP A 56 17.51 -2.25 -4.42
CA ASP A 56 17.49 -1.26 -3.33
C ASP A 56 18.82 -1.14 -2.54
N GLN A 57 19.01 -0.05 -1.79
CA GLN A 57 20.18 0.17 -0.93
C GLN A 57 20.45 -1.02 0.03
N LYS A 58 19.38 -1.78 0.38
CA LYS A 58 19.42 -3.04 1.13
C LYS A 58 20.03 -4.23 0.39
N LEU A 59 19.98 -4.27 -0.95
CA LEU A 59 20.62 -5.35 -1.73
C LEU A 59 22.10 -5.15 -2.01
N ARG A 60 22.63 -3.94 -1.88
CA ARG A 60 24.09 -3.73 -1.87
C ARG A 60 24.76 -4.45 -0.71
N GLU A 61 24.02 -4.69 0.39
CA GLU A 61 24.45 -5.52 1.52
C GLU A 61 24.17 -7.02 1.30
N LEU A 62 23.29 -7.38 0.36
CA LEU A 62 22.85 -8.76 0.09
C LEU A 62 23.60 -9.38 -1.11
N HIS A 63 24.90 -9.14 -1.27
CA HIS A 63 25.79 -9.99 -2.08
C HIS A 63 25.22 -10.52 -3.42
N SER A 64 24.95 -9.68 -4.44
CA SER A 64 24.76 -10.18 -5.82
C SER A 64 25.94 -9.75 -6.69
N ASP A 65 26.60 -10.67 -7.40
CA ASP A 65 27.87 -10.36 -8.05
C ASP A 65 27.70 -9.65 -9.41
N VAL A 66 26.77 -10.12 -10.26
CA VAL A 66 26.49 -9.57 -11.59
C VAL A 66 25.01 -9.77 -11.97
N LEU A 67 24.43 -8.82 -12.73
CA LEU A 67 23.03 -8.83 -13.14
C LEU A 67 22.90 -8.36 -14.61
N TYR A 68 22.29 -9.17 -15.48
CA TYR A 68 22.06 -8.85 -16.89
C TYR A 68 20.58 -8.85 -17.26
N SER A 69 20.16 -7.92 -18.12
CA SER A 69 18.89 -7.97 -18.84
C SER A 69 19.09 -8.54 -20.25
N VAL A 70 18.09 -9.26 -20.77
CA VAL A 70 18.16 -9.91 -22.09
C VAL A 70 16.76 -10.14 -22.65
N GLU A 71 16.54 -9.72 -23.89
CA GLU A 71 15.22 -9.80 -24.52
C GLU A 71 14.85 -11.26 -24.79
N THR A 72 13.56 -11.57 -24.66
CA THR A 72 13.04 -12.87 -25.07
C THR A 72 13.10 -13.01 -26.60
N ALA A 73 13.02 -14.26 -27.09
CA ALA A 73 12.85 -14.55 -28.51
C ALA A 73 11.57 -13.91 -29.09
N GLU A 74 10.54 -13.70 -28.26
CA GLU A 74 9.25 -13.11 -28.64
C GLU A 74 9.23 -11.57 -28.58
N GLY A 75 10.35 -10.92 -28.23
CA GLY A 75 10.44 -9.46 -28.20
C GLY A 75 9.87 -8.80 -26.95
N HIS A 76 9.35 -9.57 -25.99
CA HIS A 76 9.11 -9.07 -24.65
C HIS A 76 10.46 -8.71 -24.02
N ALA A 77 10.46 -7.66 -23.19
CA ALA A 77 11.54 -7.36 -22.27
C ALA A 77 11.62 -8.52 -21.27
N GLY A 78 12.24 -9.61 -21.70
CA GLY A 78 12.72 -10.67 -20.85
C GLY A 78 13.77 -10.04 -19.96
N TYR A 79 13.78 -10.42 -18.72
CA TYR A 79 14.94 -10.16 -17.92
C TYR A 79 15.36 -11.47 -17.33
N ILE A 80 16.02 -12.28 -18.16
CA ILE A 80 16.78 -13.39 -17.61
C ILE A 80 17.97 -12.79 -16.89
N TYR A 81 17.69 -12.49 -15.63
CA TYR A 81 18.66 -12.01 -14.68
C TYR A 81 19.49 -13.18 -14.20
N CYS A 82 20.64 -13.34 -14.81
CA CYS A 82 21.63 -14.32 -14.38
C CYS A 82 22.30 -13.83 -13.11
N LEU A 83 21.66 -14.13 -11.99
CA LEU A 83 22.24 -13.92 -10.69
C LEU A 83 23.33 -14.94 -10.47
N VAL A 84 24.57 -14.50 -10.52
CA VAL A 84 25.72 -15.35 -10.24
C VAL A 84 26.29 -15.05 -8.87
N GLU A 85 26.40 -16.08 -8.05
CA GLU A 85 26.97 -16.02 -6.71
C GLU A 85 28.24 -16.87 -6.68
N HIS A 86 29.38 -16.25 -6.35
CA HIS A 86 30.63 -16.96 -6.05
C HIS A 86 30.69 -17.35 -4.58
N GLN A 87 30.63 -18.65 -4.28
CA GLN A 87 30.74 -19.16 -2.91
C GLN A 87 31.94 -20.09 -2.75
N SER A 88 32.74 -19.83 -1.71
CA SER A 88 33.87 -20.67 -1.29
C SER A 88 33.47 -21.76 -0.28
N SER A 89 32.34 -21.59 0.41
CA SER A 89 31.71 -22.58 1.29
C SER A 89 30.30 -22.90 0.79
N ALA A 90 29.84 -24.13 0.98
CA ALA A 90 28.47 -24.47 0.63
C ALA A 90 27.50 -23.90 1.67
N ASP A 91 26.49 -23.13 1.24
CA ASP A 91 25.37 -22.66 2.07
C ASP A 91 24.14 -23.54 1.81
N ARG A 92 23.54 -24.09 2.87
CA ARG A 92 22.35 -24.94 2.81
C ARG A 92 21.11 -24.19 2.31
N MET A 93 21.02 -22.88 2.57
CA MET A 93 19.88 -22.03 2.20
C MET A 93 20.13 -21.20 0.94
N MET A 94 21.09 -21.62 0.11
CA MET A 94 21.43 -20.91 -1.12
C MET A 94 20.25 -20.80 -2.08
N ALA A 95 19.46 -21.86 -2.28
CA ALA A 95 18.30 -21.81 -3.16
C ALA A 95 17.27 -20.75 -2.71
N TRP A 96 16.99 -20.66 -1.40
CA TRP A 96 16.14 -19.61 -0.83
C TRP A 96 16.73 -18.21 -1.03
N ARG A 97 18.04 -18.05 -0.82
CA ARG A 97 18.75 -16.78 -1.06
C ARG A 97 18.62 -16.33 -2.51
N MET A 98 18.83 -17.24 -3.47
CA MET A 98 18.67 -16.96 -4.90
C MET A 98 17.25 -16.53 -5.26
N MET A 99 16.23 -17.14 -4.65
CA MET A 99 14.84 -16.71 -4.87
C MET A 99 14.54 -15.32 -4.29
N ARG A 100 15.07 -15.00 -3.10
CA ARG A 100 14.92 -13.66 -2.53
C ARG A 100 15.51 -12.58 -3.44
N TYR A 101 16.67 -12.85 -4.04
CA TYR A 101 17.29 -11.92 -4.98
C TYR A 101 16.47 -11.81 -6.26
N SER A 102 15.95 -12.93 -6.75
CA SER A 102 15.06 -12.97 -7.91
C SER A 102 13.82 -12.09 -7.71
N MET A 103 13.12 -12.24 -6.58
CA MET A 103 11.96 -11.42 -6.22
C MET A 103 12.32 -9.93 -6.08
N ALA A 104 13.46 -9.60 -5.47
CA ALA A 104 13.86 -8.21 -5.32
C ALA A 104 14.17 -7.53 -6.66
N VAL A 105 14.72 -8.29 -7.62
CA VAL A 105 14.95 -7.82 -8.98
C VAL A 105 13.62 -7.60 -9.71
N MET A 106 12.64 -8.49 -9.52
CA MET A 106 11.28 -8.31 -10.03
C MET A 106 10.59 -7.06 -9.46
N ASP A 107 10.70 -6.82 -8.15
CA ASP A 107 10.15 -5.61 -7.51
C ASP A 107 10.79 -4.33 -8.07
N ALA A 108 12.11 -4.35 -8.27
CA ALA A 108 12.82 -3.24 -8.87
C ALA A 108 12.38 -2.95 -10.31
N HIS A 109 12.04 -3.99 -11.07
CA HIS A 109 11.50 -3.85 -12.42
C HIS A 109 10.16 -3.11 -12.41
N LEU A 110 9.24 -3.46 -11.51
CA LEU A 110 7.95 -2.75 -11.35
C LEU A 110 8.14 -1.28 -10.92
N LYS A 111 9.06 -1.01 -9.99
CA LYS A 111 9.38 0.36 -9.53
C LYS A 111 9.87 1.29 -10.64
N LYS A 112 10.32 0.77 -11.78
CA LYS A 112 10.70 1.57 -12.96
C LYS A 112 9.53 1.98 -13.85
N GLY A 113 8.30 1.61 -13.49
CA GLY A 113 7.09 1.94 -14.25
C GLY A 113 6.66 0.87 -15.24
N ASN A 114 7.25 -0.34 -15.17
CA ASN A 114 6.74 -1.49 -15.91
C ASN A 114 5.52 -2.08 -15.19
N ASP A 115 4.62 -2.64 -15.98
CA ASP A 115 3.30 -3.14 -15.58
C ASP A 115 3.22 -4.67 -15.50
N THR A 116 4.26 -5.38 -15.93
CA THR A 116 4.37 -6.85 -15.85
C THR A 116 5.67 -7.29 -15.18
N LEU A 117 5.70 -8.50 -14.63
CA LEU A 117 6.90 -9.08 -14.01
C LEU A 117 7.83 -9.73 -15.05
N PRO A 118 9.16 -9.67 -14.85
CA PRO A 118 10.10 -10.40 -15.68
C PRO A 118 10.43 -11.79 -15.13
N VAL A 119 10.87 -12.71 -15.99
CA VAL A 119 11.36 -14.04 -15.58
C VAL A 119 12.85 -14.00 -15.23
N VAL A 120 13.20 -14.07 -13.95
CA VAL A 120 14.58 -14.13 -13.44
C VAL A 120 15.11 -15.57 -13.40
N VAL A 121 16.33 -15.82 -13.90
CA VAL A 121 16.96 -17.16 -13.84
C VAL A 121 18.20 -17.15 -12.95
N PRO A 122 18.12 -17.68 -11.72
CA PRO A 122 19.28 -17.76 -10.84
C PRO A 122 20.31 -18.77 -11.35
N LEU A 123 21.60 -18.42 -11.31
CA LEU A 123 22.71 -19.26 -11.76
C LEU A 123 23.83 -19.30 -10.71
N LEU A 124 23.92 -20.37 -9.93
CA LEU A 124 24.97 -20.49 -8.92
C LEU A 124 26.33 -20.88 -9.53
N PHE A 125 27.34 -20.02 -9.43
CA PHE A 125 28.73 -20.36 -9.78
C PHE A 125 29.50 -20.82 -8.55
N TYR A 126 29.46 -22.12 -8.28
CA TYR A 126 30.05 -22.69 -7.07
C TYR A 126 31.51 -23.09 -7.26
N GLN A 127 32.41 -22.54 -6.42
CA GLN A 127 33.84 -22.89 -6.41
C GLN A 127 34.31 -23.26 -4.99
N GLY A 128 33.51 -24.04 -4.26
CA GLY A 128 33.86 -24.43 -2.89
C GLY A 128 34.84 -25.60 -2.78
N THR A 129 35.24 -25.88 -1.54
CA THR A 129 36.11 -27.01 -1.19
C THR A 129 35.36 -28.35 -1.14
N VAL A 130 34.08 -28.34 -0.76
CA VAL A 130 33.19 -29.51 -0.83
C VAL A 130 32.77 -29.70 -2.27
N ARG A 131 32.97 -30.89 -2.84
CA ARG A 131 32.68 -31.17 -4.26
C ARG A 131 32.04 -32.56 -4.41
N PRO A 132 30.91 -32.70 -5.13
CA PRO A 132 30.11 -31.63 -5.77
C PRO A 132 29.39 -30.72 -4.77
N TYR A 133 28.71 -29.67 -5.25
CA TYR A 133 27.85 -28.83 -4.40
C TYR A 133 26.81 -29.71 -3.66
N PRO A 134 26.71 -29.63 -2.32
CA PRO A 134 26.02 -30.66 -1.53
C PRO A 134 24.53 -30.39 -1.25
N TYR A 135 23.97 -29.26 -1.69
CA TYR A 135 22.60 -28.85 -1.34
C TYR A 135 21.69 -28.70 -2.56
N SER A 136 20.38 -28.72 -2.34
CA SER A 136 19.40 -28.55 -3.41
C SER A 136 19.46 -27.13 -3.99
N THR A 137 19.19 -27.03 -5.29
CA THR A 137 18.98 -25.76 -6.00
C THR A 137 17.49 -25.44 -6.20
N ASP A 138 16.60 -26.35 -5.81
CA ASP A 138 15.16 -26.09 -5.72
C ASP A 138 14.85 -25.44 -4.37
N TRP A 139 14.34 -24.21 -4.40
CA TRP A 139 14.00 -23.47 -3.19
C TRP A 139 12.85 -24.10 -2.41
N MET A 140 12.00 -24.92 -3.05
CA MET A 140 10.93 -25.65 -2.37
C MET A 140 11.49 -26.71 -1.41
N ASP A 141 12.72 -27.18 -1.64
CA ASP A 141 13.40 -28.12 -0.73
C ASP A 141 13.96 -27.42 0.52
N CYS A 142 13.87 -26.08 0.61
CA CYS A 142 14.25 -25.33 1.80
C CYS A 142 13.19 -25.35 2.90
N PHE A 143 11.96 -25.80 2.60
CA PHE A 143 10.88 -25.91 3.58
C PHE A 143 10.99 -27.20 4.40
N ASP A 144 10.48 -27.18 5.64
CA ASP A 144 10.38 -28.38 6.46
C ASP A 144 9.48 -29.45 5.83
N VAL A 145 8.48 -29.04 5.02
CA VAL A 145 7.56 -29.92 4.29
C VAL A 145 7.50 -29.51 2.80
N PRO A 146 8.46 -29.95 1.96
CA PRO A 146 8.57 -29.52 0.56
C PRO A 146 7.34 -29.85 -0.30
N ALA A 147 6.63 -30.95 0.00
CA ALA A 147 5.42 -31.34 -0.73
C ALA A 147 4.28 -30.31 -0.54
N LEU A 148 4.10 -29.83 0.69
CA LEU A 148 3.11 -28.80 1.02
C LEU A 148 3.49 -27.45 0.39
N ALA A 149 4.79 -27.09 0.43
CA ALA A 149 5.27 -25.87 -0.21
C ALA A 149 4.95 -25.85 -1.71
N ARG A 150 5.17 -26.95 -2.42
CA ARG A 150 4.82 -27.06 -3.85
C ARG A 150 3.33 -26.90 -4.09
N GLU A 151 2.48 -27.48 -3.25
CA GLU A 151 1.02 -27.33 -3.34
C GLU A 151 0.55 -25.88 -3.13
N VAL A 152 1.14 -25.18 -2.15
CA VAL A 152 0.75 -23.81 -1.80
C VAL A 152 1.30 -22.78 -2.78
N TYR A 153 2.56 -22.89 -3.20
CA TYR A 153 3.24 -21.84 -3.95
C TYR A 153 3.23 -22.03 -5.48
N SER A 154 2.78 -23.19 -5.97
CA SER A 154 2.67 -23.45 -7.42
C SER A 154 1.23 -23.38 -7.94
N ARG A 155 0.29 -22.93 -7.10
CA ARG A 155 -1.14 -22.79 -7.43
C ARG A 155 -1.61 -21.37 -7.12
N PRO A 156 -2.70 -20.91 -7.75
CA PRO A 156 -3.40 -19.71 -7.28
C PRO A 156 -3.74 -19.84 -5.80
N TRP A 157 -3.51 -18.78 -5.04
CA TRP A 157 -3.89 -18.71 -3.64
C TRP A 157 -5.43 -18.62 -3.51
N PRO A 158 -6.01 -19.14 -2.41
CA PRO A 158 -7.46 -19.11 -2.22
C PRO A 158 -7.95 -17.68 -1.96
N LEU A 159 -8.87 -17.19 -2.80
CA LEU A 159 -9.56 -15.92 -2.60
C LEU A 159 -10.86 -16.12 -1.82
N VAL A 160 -11.01 -15.42 -0.70
CA VAL A 160 -12.27 -15.32 0.04
C VAL A 160 -12.95 -14.01 -0.37
N ASP A 161 -13.78 -14.08 -1.41
CA ASP A 161 -14.51 -12.92 -1.92
C ASP A 161 -15.90 -12.83 -1.27
N VAL A 162 -15.98 -12.11 -0.16
CA VAL A 162 -17.24 -11.89 0.56
C VAL A 162 -18.27 -11.12 -0.26
N SER A 163 -17.85 -10.35 -1.28
CA SER A 163 -18.74 -9.47 -2.05
C SER A 163 -19.76 -10.24 -2.91
N VAL A 164 -19.47 -11.50 -3.22
CA VAL A 164 -20.31 -12.37 -4.05
C VAL A 164 -20.93 -13.54 -3.27
N MET A 165 -20.71 -13.60 -1.94
CA MET A 165 -21.28 -14.67 -1.10
C MET A 165 -22.78 -14.49 -0.90
N GLU A 166 -23.53 -15.60 -0.88
CA GLU A 166 -24.95 -15.60 -0.54
C GLU A 166 -25.17 -15.65 0.98
N ASP A 167 -26.34 -15.20 1.46
CA ASP A 167 -26.69 -15.19 2.89
C ASP A 167 -26.67 -16.59 3.51
N SER A 168 -27.09 -17.62 2.75
CA SER A 168 -27.05 -19.01 3.20
C SER A 168 -25.64 -19.51 3.44
N ASP A 169 -24.67 -19.06 2.64
CA ASP A 169 -23.27 -19.45 2.80
C ASP A 169 -22.69 -18.82 4.06
N LEU A 170 -22.92 -17.50 4.24
CA LEU A 170 -22.49 -16.77 5.45
C LEU A 170 -23.00 -17.43 6.73
N GLN A 171 -24.27 -17.81 6.77
CA GLN A 171 -24.87 -18.46 7.95
C GLN A 171 -24.19 -19.79 8.30
N SER A 172 -23.56 -20.46 7.32
CA SER A 172 -22.81 -21.71 7.55
C SER A 172 -21.41 -21.48 8.15
N HIS A 173 -20.87 -20.25 8.06
CA HIS A 173 -19.49 -19.91 8.45
C HIS A 173 -19.29 -19.69 9.96
N ARG A 174 -20.32 -19.99 10.77
CA ARG A 174 -20.27 -19.96 12.25
C ARG A 174 -19.78 -18.60 12.76
N ARG A 175 -18.59 -18.55 13.37
CA ARG A 175 -18.01 -17.34 14.00
C ARG A 175 -17.54 -16.29 12.99
N MET A 176 -17.30 -16.68 11.74
CA MET A 176 -16.87 -15.75 10.68
C MET A 176 -18.04 -14.97 10.08
N ALA A 177 -19.25 -15.54 10.14
CA ALA A 177 -20.46 -14.97 9.58
C ALA A 177 -20.67 -13.50 9.98
N LEU A 178 -20.40 -13.14 11.24
CA LEU A 178 -20.58 -11.78 11.74
C LEU A 178 -19.63 -10.78 11.07
N LEU A 179 -18.35 -11.15 10.92
CA LEU A 179 -17.37 -10.31 10.24
C LEU A 179 -17.71 -10.19 8.76
N GLU A 180 -17.99 -11.32 8.11
CA GLU A 180 -18.23 -11.37 6.67
C GLU A 180 -19.50 -10.62 6.27
N LEU A 181 -20.60 -10.77 7.02
CA LEU A 181 -21.84 -10.03 6.83
C LEU A 181 -21.60 -8.52 6.89
N VAL A 182 -20.96 -8.05 7.96
CA VAL A 182 -20.73 -6.62 8.15
C VAL A 182 -19.73 -6.08 7.12
N GLN A 183 -18.72 -6.84 6.73
CA GLN A 183 -17.80 -6.41 5.66
C GLN A 183 -18.48 -6.32 4.29
N ARG A 184 -19.42 -7.24 3.99
CA ARG A 184 -20.14 -7.27 2.71
C ARG A 184 -21.19 -6.15 2.61
N ASP A 185 -21.97 -5.94 3.67
CA ASP A 185 -23.28 -5.29 3.53
C ASP A 185 -23.44 -3.93 4.18
N ILE A 186 -22.52 -3.52 5.04
CA ILE A 186 -22.69 -2.33 5.90
C ILE A 186 -23.00 -1.03 5.14
N ARG A 187 -22.64 -0.95 3.85
CA ARG A 187 -22.92 0.21 2.96
C ARG A 187 -23.99 -0.05 1.89
N HIS A 188 -24.46 -1.29 1.76
CA HIS A 188 -25.27 -1.73 0.62
C HIS A 188 -26.63 -2.30 1.03
N ARG A 189 -26.76 -2.76 2.27
CA ARG A 189 -27.99 -3.37 2.79
C ARG A 189 -28.84 -2.34 3.52
N ASP A 190 -30.14 -2.56 3.47
CA ASP A 190 -31.11 -1.84 4.29
C ASP A 190 -30.84 -2.02 5.80
N ALA A 191 -31.08 -0.96 6.58
CA ALA A 191 -30.74 -0.89 8.00
C ALA A 191 -31.46 -1.94 8.84
N ALA A 192 -32.75 -2.13 8.60
CA ALA A 192 -33.56 -3.08 9.36
C ALA A 192 -33.12 -4.53 9.07
N SER A 193 -32.81 -4.82 7.81
CA SER A 193 -32.33 -6.15 7.41
C SER A 193 -30.97 -6.46 8.03
N LEU A 194 -30.01 -5.52 7.96
CA LEU A 194 -28.70 -5.68 8.58
C LEU A 194 -28.79 -5.85 10.11
N LEU A 195 -29.68 -5.08 10.75
CA LEU A 195 -29.89 -5.14 12.19
C LEU A 195 -30.30 -6.54 12.62
N LEU A 196 -31.31 -7.11 11.94
CA LEU A 196 -31.85 -8.43 12.26
C LEU A 196 -30.75 -9.50 12.22
N ASP A 197 -29.95 -9.51 11.15
CA ASP A 197 -28.90 -10.51 10.94
C ASP A 197 -27.74 -10.33 11.93
N VAL A 198 -27.30 -9.09 12.18
CA VAL A 198 -26.24 -8.80 13.15
C VAL A 198 -26.66 -9.24 14.55
N VAL A 199 -27.88 -8.88 14.98
CA VAL A 199 -28.41 -9.28 16.28
C VAL A 199 -28.50 -10.81 16.38
N GLN A 200 -29.00 -11.48 15.35
CA GLN A 200 -29.09 -12.93 15.30
C GLN A 200 -27.70 -13.58 15.46
N LEU A 201 -26.69 -13.11 14.71
CA LEU A 201 -25.34 -13.66 14.76
C LEU A 201 -24.64 -13.41 16.11
N ILE A 202 -24.85 -12.24 16.72
CA ILE A 202 -24.34 -11.94 18.07
C ILE A 202 -24.98 -12.88 19.11
N ARG A 203 -26.30 -13.09 19.03
CA ARG A 203 -27.06 -13.95 19.97
C ARG A 203 -26.71 -15.44 19.88
N LEU A 204 -26.19 -15.91 18.74
CA LEU A 204 -25.65 -17.27 18.63
C LEU A 204 -24.44 -17.49 19.57
N ALA A 205 -23.89 -16.44 20.18
CA ALA A 205 -22.82 -16.48 21.18
C ALA A 205 -21.57 -17.25 20.69
N GLY A 206 -21.30 -17.18 19.39
CA GLY A 206 -20.12 -17.78 18.79
C GLY A 206 -18.87 -16.93 19.01
N ASN A 207 -19.01 -15.61 19.03
CA ASN A 207 -17.90 -14.65 19.09
C ASN A 207 -17.54 -14.26 20.53
N THR A 208 -16.29 -13.85 20.75
CA THR A 208 -15.89 -13.26 22.04
C THR A 208 -16.47 -11.85 22.18
N ARG A 209 -16.53 -11.34 23.41
CA ARG A 209 -16.97 -9.97 23.68
C ARG A 209 -16.17 -8.97 22.86
N GLU A 210 -14.85 -9.09 22.85
CA GLU A 210 -13.95 -8.20 22.12
C GLU A 210 -14.22 -8.20 20.60
N GLN A 211 -14.56 -9.36 20.03
CA GLN A 211 -14.92 -9.46 18.61
C GLN A 211 -16.23 -8.74 18.32
N VAL A 212 -17.25 -8.91 19.16
CA VAL A 212 -18.54 -8.21 19.00
C VAL A 212 -18.35 -6.71 19.16
N GLU A 213 -17.63 -6.26 20.20
CA GLU A 213 -17.34 -4.84 20.42
C GLU A 213 -16.58 -4.22 19.24
N ALA A 214 -15.61 -4.94 18.65
CA ALA A 214 -14.89 -4.49 17.46
C ALA A 214 -15.82 -4.34 16.23
N VAL A 215 -16.74 -5.29 16.02
CA VAL A 215 -17.73 -5.21 14.93
C VAL A 215 -18.70 -4.06 15.15
N LEU A 216 -19.18 -3.85 16.37
CA LEU A 216 -20.06 -2.72 16.69
C LEU A 216 -19.38 -1.37 16.42
N CYS A 217 -18.13 -1.20 16.88
CA CYS A 217 -17.33 -0.02 16.55
C CYS A 217 -17.17 0.14 15.03
N TYR A 218 -16.86 -0.94 14.31
CA TYR A 218 -16.76 -0.90 12.85
C TYR A 218 -18.07 -0.45 12.20
N ILE A 219 -19.22 -0.93 12.68
CA ILE A 219 -20.55 -0.52 12.19
C ILE A 219 -20.75 0.99 12.33
N ILE A 220 -20.40 1.51 13.50
CA ILE A 220 -20.60 2.93 13.84
C ILE A 220 -19.70 3.84 12.99
N TYR A 221 -18.43 3.48 12.81
CA TYR A 221 -17.47 4.36 12.13
C TYR A 221 -17.44 4.22 10.60
N ASN A 222 -17.84 3.07 10.05
CA ASN A 222 -17.67 2.78 8.61
C ASN A 222 -18.98 2.50 7.87
N GLY A 223 -20.09 2.47 8.60
CA GLY A 223 -21.35 1.99 8.10
C GLY A 223 -22.21 3.02 7.42
N MET A 224 -23.48 3.00 7.80
CA MET A 224 -24.52 3.76 7.12
C MET A 224 -24.30 5.27 7.23
N THR A 225 -24.98 6.01 6.35
CA THR A 225 -25.02 7.47 6.41
C THR A 225 -25.48 7.97 7.78
N SER A 226 -25.03 9.17 8.18
CA SER A 226 -25.33 9.74 9.50
C SER A 226 -26.82 9.84 9.83
N GLU A 227 -27.69 10.03 8.83
CA GLU A 227 -29.15 10.11 9.03
C GLU A 227 -29.79 8.78 9.46
N SER A 228 -29.25 7.63 9.01
CA SER A 228 -29.81 6.30 9.29
C SER A 228 -29.07 5.55 10.39
N ILE A 229 -27.84 5.96 10.73
CA ILE A 229 -27.02 5.28 11.74
C ILE A 229 -27.60 5.47 13.15
N THR A 230 -28.08 6.66 13.51
CA THR A 230 -28.54 6.92 14.89
C THR A 230 -29.75 6.07 15.27
N PRO A 231 -30.85 6.01 14.47
CA PRO A 231 -31.98 5.12 14.77
C PRO A 231 -31.56 3.64 14.84
N PHE A 232 -30.71 3.20 13.92
CA PHE A 232 -30.17 1.85 13.89
C PHE A 232 -29.42 1.48 15.18
N LEU A 233 -28.55 2.36 15.67
CA LEU A 233 -27.76 2.11 16.88
C LEU A 233 -28.62 2.10 18.15
N TYR A 234 -29.67 2.94 18.22
CA TYR A 234 -30.64 2.87 19.32
C TYR A 234 -31.39 1.54 19.34
N GLU A 235 -31.80 1.05 18.18
CA GLU A 235 -32.49 -0.24 18.06
C GLU A 235 -31.55 -1.40 18.42
N LEU A 236 -30.32 -1.36 17.92
CA LEU A 236 -29.26 -2.33 18.26
C LEU A 236 -29.00 -2.37 19.77
N ALA A 237 -28.86 -1.21 20.43
CA ALA A 237 -28.69 -1.14 21.87
C ALA A 237 -29.89 -1.69 22.68
N GLY A 238 -31.09 -1.70 22.09
CA GLY A 238 -32.28 -2.32 22.65
C GLY A 238 -32.26 -3.85 22.51
N GLU A 239 -31.85 -4.36 21.35
CA GLU A 239 -31.81 -5.79 21.04
C GLU A 239 -30.65 -6.53 21.73
N ILE A 240 -29.51 -5.85 21.98
CA ILE A 240 -28.35 -6.42 22.67
C ILE A 240 -27.94 -5.58 23.90
N PRO A 241 -28.72 -5.63 25.00
CA PRO A 241 -28.53 -4.75 26.16
C PRO A 241 -27.16 -4.85 26.83
N GLU A 242 -26.50 -6.00 26.73
CA GLU A 242 -25.16 -6.25 27.26
C GLU A 242 -24.05 -5.38 26.64
N TYR A 243 -24.30 -4.82 25.45
CA TYR A 243 -23.40 -3.89 24.75
C TYR A 243 -23.93 -2.44 24.74
N LYS A 244 -25.04 -2.16 25.44
CA LYS A 244 -25.69 -0.84 25.43
C LYS A 244 -24.76 0.29 25.86
N GLU A 245 -23.97 0.10 26.91
CA GLU A 245 -23.04 1.14 27.40
C GLU A 245 -22.00 1.50 26.33
N LEU A 246 -21.46 0.51 25.64
CA LEU A 246 -20.50 0.71 24.55
C LEU A 246 -21.17 1.50 23.41
N ILE A 247 -22.31 1.02 22.92
CA ILE A 247 -23.02 1.64 21.80
C ILE A 247 -23.39 3.09 22.13
N MET A 248 -23.97 3.33 23.30
CA MET A 248 -24.35 4.68 23.73
C MET A 248 -23.14 5.59 23.94
N GLY A 249 -22.03 5.06 24.47
CA GLY A 249 -20.78 5.80 24.61
C GLY A 249 -20.23 6.27 23.26
N THR A 250 -20.30 5.43 22.24
CA THR A 250 -19.87 5.79 20.89
C THR A 250 -20.83 6.78 20.20
N ILE A 251 -22.15 6.60 20.34
CA ILE A 251 -23.13 7.59 19.85
C ILE A 251 -22.85 8.96 20.46
N ALA A 252 -22.62 9.02 21.78
CA ALA A 252 -22.34 10.28 22.47
C ALA A 252 -21.07 10.95 21.96
N GLN A 253 -20.02 10.17 21.67
CA GLN A 253 -18.78 10.68 21.10
C GLN A 253 -18.99 11.21 19.68
N GLN A 254 -19.72 10.49 18.83
CA GLN A 254 -20.03 10.94 17.47
C GLN A 254 -20.85 12.24 17.46
N LEU A 255 -21.92 12.32 18.25
CA LEU A 255 -22.73 13.54 18.37
C LEU A 255 -21.92 14.73 18.88
N LYS A 256 -20.96 14.48 19.79
CA LYS A 256 -20.05 15.52 20.27
C LYS A 256 -19.13 16.02 19.15
N GLU A 257 -18.58 15.12 18.33
CA GLU A 257 -17.75 15.49 17.19
C GLU A 257 -18.54 16.25 16.12
N GLU A 258 -19.74 15.80 15.78
CA GLU A 258 -20.66 16.48 14.86
C GLU A 258 -21.02 17.89 15.39
N GLY A 259 -21.31 18.01 16.69
CA GLY A 259 -21.60 19.29 17.33
C GLY A 259 -20.41 20.26 17.28
N ILE A 260 -19.18 19.76 17.45
CA ILE A 260 -17.96 20.56 17.32
C ILE A 260 -17.78 21.04 15.87
N GLN A 261 -17.99 20.17 14.88
CA GLN A 261 -17.89 20.52 13.47
C GLN A 261 -18.93 21.58 13.07
N LEU A 262 -20.18 21.40 13.49
CA LEU A 262 -21.25 22.37 13.24
C LEU A 262 -20.94 23.72 13.90
N GLY A 263 -20.46 23.70 15.15
CA GLY A 263 -20.06 24.93 15.86
C GLY A 263 -18.91 25.67 15.18
N LEU A 264 -17.91 24.94 14.68
CA LEU A 264 -16.80 25.54 13.92
C LEU A 264 -17.30 26.14 12.61
N GLN A 265 -18.15 25.44 11.88
CA GLN A 265 -18.72 25.92 10.63
C GLN A 265 -19.55 27.18 10.83
N GLN A 266 -20.42 27.20 11.85
CA GLN A 266 -21.19 28.38 12.23
C GLN A 266 -20.28 29.55 12.64
N GLY A 267 -19.23 29.28 13.43
CA GLY A 267 -18.26 30.28 13.85
C GLY A 267 -17.49 30.91 12.68
N ILE A 268 -17.06 30.10 11.71
CA ILE A 268 -16.41 30.58 10.49
C ILE A 268 -17.38 31.45 9.68
N GLN A 269 -18.63 30.99 9.50
CA GLN A 269 -19.62 31.71 8.70
C GLN A 269 -19.99 33.06 9.34
N GLN A 270 -20.17 33.08 10.67
CA GLN A 270 -20.38 34.32 11.41
C GLN A 270 -19.16 35.26 11.34
N GLY A 271 -17.94 34.72 11.42
CA GLY A 271 -16.72 35.52 11.28
C GLY A 271 -16.60 36.19 9.91
N ILE A 272 -16.86 35.44 8.84
CA ILE A 272 -16.88 35.98 7.47
C ILE A 272 -17.94 37.08 7.31
N GLU A 273 -19.14 36.87 7.88
CA GLU A 273 -20.21 37.86 7.82
C GLU A 273 -19.86 39.13 8.61
N GLN A 274 -19.30 39.00 9.81
CA GLN A 274 -18.83 40.12 10.62
C GLN A 274 -17.70 40.90 9.94
N GLU A 275 -16.70 40.21 9.35
CA GLU A 275 -15.65 40.87 8.59
C GLU A 275 -16.19 41.61 7.37
N ARG A 276 -17.16 41.01 6.66
CA ARG A 276 -17.82 41.65 5.52
C ARG A 276 -18.56 42.93 5.95
N LEU A 277 -19.30 42.88 7.05
CA LEU A 277 -20.00 44.05 7.61
C LEU A 277 -19.01 45.12 8.07
N ALA A 278 -17.93 44.75 8.76
CA ALA A 278 -16.90 45.68 9.21
C ALA A 278 -16.14 46.32 8.05
N ALA A 279 -15.85 45.55 6.98
CA ALA A 279 -15.23 46.06 5.76
C ALA A 279 -16.16 47.05 5.04
N GLN A 280 -17.46 46.75 4.96
CA GLN A 280 -18.46 47.67 4.41
C GLN A 280 -18.54 48.96 5.22
N GLN A 281 -18.56 48.89 6.55
CA GLN A 281 -18.55 50.06 7.43
C GLN A 281 -17.29 50.92 7.22
N LYS A 282 -16.09 50.32 7.23
CA LYS A 282 -14.84 51.05 6.99
C LYS A 282 -14.78 51.70 5.61
N LEU A 283 -15.30 51.01 4.58
CA LEU A 283 -15.39 51.58 3.23
C LEU A 283 -16.31 52.81 3.21
N LEU A 284 -17.43 52.74 3.93
CA LEU A 284 -18.39 53.84 4.10
C LEU A 284 -17.75 55.03 4.84
N GLU A 285 -17.08 54.78 5.97
CA GLU A 285 -16.35 55.79 6.75
C GLU A 285 -15.28 56.48 5.90
N THR A 286 -14.52 55.71 5.13
CA THR A 286 -13.48 56.25 4.22
C THR A 286 -14.10 57.10 3.12
N ALA A 287 -15.21 56.65 2.53
CA ALA A 287 -15.94 57.41 1.52
C ALA A 287 -16.44 58.75 2.07
N TYR A 288 -16.99 58.77 3.29
CA TYR A 288 -17.40 60.01 3.95
C TYR A 288 -16.23 60.93 4.27
N ALA A 289 -15.11 60.39 4.77
CA ALA A 289 -13.91 61.18 5.03
C ALA A 289 -13.35 61.84 3.75
N LEU A 290 -13.41 61.16 2.60
CA LEU A 290 -13.00 61.74 1.31
C LEU A 290 -13.93 62.88 0.87
N LEU A 291 -15.24 62.71 1.04
CA LEU A 291 -16.22 63.77 0.76
C LEU A 291 -16.00 65.00 1.66
N ASP A 292 -15.75 64.79 2.95
CA ASP A 292 -15.51 65.86 3.93
C ASP A 292 -14.21 66.63 3.64
N ASN A 293 -13.22 65.97 3.03
CA ASN A 293 -11.98 66.59 2.57
C ASN A 293 -12.09 67.21 1.16
N GLY A 294 -13.30 67.31 0.59
CA GLY A 294 -13.56 68.03 -0.66
C GLY A 294 -13.34 67.23 -1.94
N VAL A 295 -13.20 65.89 -1.87
CA VAL A 295 -13.19 65.05 -3.07
C VAL A 295 -14.58 65.00 -3.67
N SER A 296 -14.71 65.21 -4.99
CA SER A 296 -16.01 65.22 -5.66
C SER A 296 -16.74 63.88 -5.56
N LEU A 297 -18.06 63.92 -5.36
CA LEU A 297 -18.93 62.75 -5.20
C LEU A 297 -18.78 61.71 -6.33
N ASP A 298 -18.66 62.14 -7.58
CA ASP A 298 -18.52 61.23 -8.73
C ASP A 298 -17.20 60.44 -8.68
N VAL A 299 -16.13 61.03 -8.14
CA VAL A 299 -14.83 60.35 -7.95
C VAL A 299 -14.93 59.32 -6.81
N VAL A 300 -15.63 59.64 -5.72
CA VAL A 300 -15.83 58.72 -4.58
C VAL A 300 -16.70 57.53 -4.98
N ILE A 301 -17.81 57.75 -5.71
CA ILE A 301 -18.67 56.68 -6.26
C ILE A 301 -17.86 55.77 -7.17
N LYS A 302 -17.11 56.34 -8.12
CA LYS A 302 -16.31 55.56 -9.07
C LYS A 302 -15.18 54.77 -8.40
N SER A 303 -14.61 55.27 -7.29
CA SER A 303 -13.48 54.65 -6.60
C SER A 303 -13.89 53.58 -5.58
N THR A 304 -15.06 53.74 -4.95
CA THR A 304 -15.54 52.84 -3.87
C THR A 304 -16.61 51.86 -4.35
N GLY A 305 -17.26 52.13 -5.48
CA GLY A 305 -18.40 51.35 -5.99
C GLY A 305 -19.69 51.50 -5.19
N LEU A 306 -19.73 52.42 -4.21
CA LEU A 306 -20.93 52.72 -3.42
C LEU A 306 -21.94 53.53 -4.25
N SER A 307 -23.23 53.26 -4.03
CA SER A 307 -24.29 53.97 -4.75
C SER A 307 -24.46 55.41 -4.22
N ARG A 308 -24.98 56.30 -5.07
CA ARG A 308 -25.29 57.68 -4.67
C ARG A 308 -26.27 57.72 -3.49
N GLU A 309 -27.32 56.90 -3.52
CA GLU A 309 -28.30 56.79 -2.43
C GLU A 309 -27.65 56.39 -1.10
N THR A 310 -26.67 55.47 -1.13
CA THR A 310 -25.94 55.03 0.06
C THR A 310 -25.10 56.15 0.68
N LEU A 311 -24.56 57.05 -0.13
CA LEU A 311 -23.70 58.17 0.32
C LEU A 311 -24.49 59.44 0.68
N GLU A 312 -25.77 59.53 0.29
CA GLU A 312 -26.67 60.66 0.56
C GLU A 312 -27.62 60.41 1.76
N GLN A 313 -27.54 59.24 2.40
CA GLN A 313 -28.29 58.94 3.63
C GLN A 313 -27.87 59.87 4.80
N PRO A 314 -28.81 60.27 5.67
CA PRO A 314 -28.51 61.13 6.81
C PRO A 314 -27.51 60.46 7.74
N ARG A 315 -26.41 61.17 8.01
CA ARG A 315 -25.35 60.75 8.95
C ARG A 315 -25.94 60.73 10.36
N HIS A 316 -25.85 59.61 11.07
CA HIS A 316 -26.14 59.53 12.50
C HIS A 316 -24.93 59.95 13.32
#